data_AF-A0A8K0CP95-F1
#
_entry.id   AF-A0A8K0CP95-F1
#
_cell.length_a   1.000
_cell.length_b   1.000
_cell.length_c   1.000
_cell.angle_alpha   90.00
_cell.angle_beta   90.00
_cell.angle_gamma   90.00
#
_symmetry.space_group_name_H-M   'P 1'
#
loop_
_entity.id
_entity.type
_entity.pdbx_description
1 polymer ?
#
loop_
_entity_poly.entity_id
_entity_poly.type
_entity_poly.pdbx_seq_one_letter_code
_entity_poly.pdbx_strand_id
1 'polypeptide(L)'
;KELYEYLSLICLDREKLQTEFIDEKVLDFLTAVAPKLEDSLWLCKWISRYENCTELFIPVITENGVCYSFNILDHSEMFKDDVFQYPGFQSTNKSFGWLPESGYSEDDEFDAYPQRALFSGTNAGLSLTLETARSNIDELCSAGIQGYKVLH
;
A
#
# COMPACT_ATOMS: atom_id res chain seq x y z
N LYS A 1 -29.53 -2.86 -0.74
CA LYS A 1 -29.28 -3.35 -2.11
C LYS A 1 -27.83 -3.05 -2.50
N GLU A 2 -27.42 -1.78 -2.45
CA GLU A 2 -26.02 -1.34 -2.68
C GLU A 2 -24.97 -2.05 -1.82
N LEU A 3 -25.20 -2.22 -0.50
CA LEU A 3 -24.24 -2.92 0.38
C LEU A 3 -23.95 -4.38 -0.06
N TYR A 4 -24.96 -5.09 -0.57
CA TYR A 4 -24.77 -6.46 -1.06
C TYR A 4 -24.01 -6.50 -2.39
N GLU A 5 -24.15 -5.45 -3.21
CA GLU A 5 -23.37 -5.28 -4.45
C GLU A 5 -21.90 -5.00 -4.11
N TYR A 6 -21.62 -4.16 -3.11
CA TYR A 6 -20.25 -3.90 -2.66
C TYR A 6 -19.57 -5.10 -1.99
N LEU A 7 -20.31 -5.91 -1.23
CA LEU A 7 -19.77 -7.16 -0.66
C LEU A 7 -19.33 -8.16 -1.74
N SER A 8 -19.96 -8.15 -2.92
CA SER A 8 -19.55 -9.00 -4.05
C SER A 8 -18.20 -8.62 -4.66
N LEU A 9 -17.66 -7.43 -4.36
CA LEU A 9 -16.32 -7.01 -4.80
C LEU A 9 -15.19 -7.70 -4.01
N ILE A 10 -15.47 -8.15 -2.78
CA ILE A 10 -14.45 -8.69 -1.87
C ILE A 10 -14.22 -10.19 -2.11
N CYS A 11 -15.27 -10.92 -2.45
CA CYS A 11 -15.23 -12.38 -2.58
C CYS A 11 -15.41 -12.81 -4.05
N LEU A 12 -14.88 -13.99 -4.41
CA LEU A 12 -14.82 -14.51 -5.79
C LEU A 12 -16.16 -14.75 -6.49
N ASP A 13 -17.29 -14.44 -5.87
CA ASP A 13 -18.60 -14.43 -6.53
C ASP A 13 -18.78 -13.14 -7.35
N ARG A 14 -17.91 -13.00 -8.38
CA ARG A 14 -17.83 -11.84 -9.29
C ARG A 14 -19.04 -11.70 -10.22
N GLU A 15 -20.15 -12.38 -9.99
CA GLU A 15 -21.28 -12.40 -10.93
C GLU A 15 -22.19 -11.15 -10.86
N LYS A 16 -21.87 -10.09 -10.11
CA LYS A 16 -22.84 -9.01 -9.86
C LYS A 16 -22.37 -7.56 -9.93
N LEU A 17 -21.21 -7.23 -10.51
CA LEU A 17 -20.98 -5.83 -10.87
C LEU A 17 -21.73 -5.48 -12.16
N GLN A 18 -22.86 -4.80 -12.02
CA GLN A 18 -23.66 -4.29 -13.14
C GLN A 18 -23.16 -2.92 -13.64
N THR A 19 -22.14 -2.34 -12.99
CA THR A 19 -21.61 -1.02 -13.31
C THR A 19 -20.27 -1.14 -14.04
N GLU A 20 -20.10 -0.37 -15.12
CA GLU A 20 -18.85 -0.31 -15.89
C GLU A 20 -17.74 0.48 -15.16
N PHE A 21 -18.11 1.32 -14.19
CA PHE A 21 -17.20 2.21 -13.46
C PHE A 21 -17.33 2.04 -11.94
N ILE A 22 -16.23 2.33 -11.26
CA ILE A 22 -16.11 2.45 -9.81
C ILE A 22 -16.26 3.94 -9.46
N ASP A 23 -17.12 4.26 -8.50
CA ASP A 23 -17.30 5.62 -7.99
C ASP A 23 -16.65 5.78 -6.60
N GLU A 24 -16.65 7.00 -6.08
CA GLU A 24 -16.07 7.33 -4.77
C GLU A 24 -16.69 6.51 -3.63
N LYS A 25 -17.99 6.15 -3.71
CA LYS A 25 -18.67 5.37 -2.67
C LYS A 25 -18.14 3.95 -2.57
N VAL A 26 -17.79 3.35 -3.71
CA VAL A 26 -17.12 2.04 -3.71
C VAL A 26 -15.75 2.14 -3.06
N LEU A 27 -15.00 3.22 -3.32
CA LEU A 27 -13.70 3.46 -2.67
C LEU A 27 -13.83 3.69 -1.17
N ASP A 28 -14.84 4.43 -0.73
CA ASP A 28 -15.18 4.62 0.69
C ASP A 28 -15.47 3.28 1.36
N PHE A 29 -16.26 2.42 0.71
CA PHE A 29 -16.55 1.08 1.21
C PHE A 29 -15.29 0.21 1.30
N LEU A 30 -14.49 0.14 0.24
CA LEU A 30 -13.25 -0.63 0.21
C LEU A 30 -12.28 -0.17 1.30
N THR A 31 -12.19 1.13 1.53
CA THR A 31 -11.36 1.71 2.60
C THR A 31 -11.90 1.39 3.99
N ALA A 32 -13.22 1.39 4.17
CA ALA A 32 -13.86 1.10 5.45
C ALA A 32 -13.76 -0.38 5.87
N VAL A 33 -13.75 -1.30 4.91
CA VAL A 33 -13.69 -2.75 5.16
C VAL A 33 -12.28 -3.34 5.05
N ALA A 34 -11.31 -2.57 4.53
CA ALA A 34 -9.93 -2.99 4.48
C ALA A 34 -9.38 -3.23 5.90
N PRO A 35 -8.58 -4.30 6.12
CA PRO A 35 -7.83 -4.46 7.35
C PRO A 35 -6.91 -3.26 7.57
N LYS A 36 -6.81 -2.78 8.82
CA LYS A 36 -5.85 -1.73 9.14
C LYS A 36 -4.43 -2.30 9.01
N LEU A 37 -3.49 -1.45 8.60
CA LEU A 37 -2.10 -1.84 8.48
C LEU A 37 -1.54 -2.44 9.78
N GLU A 38 -1.86 -1.81 10.90
CA GLU A 38 -1.42 -2.22 12.24
C GLU A 38 -1.93 -3.62 12.65
N ASP A 39 -3.06 -4.05 12.09
CA ASP A 39 -3.61 -5.39 12.35
C ASP A 39 -2.89 -6.47 11.53
N SER A 40 -2.06 -6.07 10.56
CA SER A 40 -1.39 -6.96 9.60
C SER A 40 0.14 -6.90 9.64
N LEU A 41 0.72 -5.73 9.89
CA LEU A 41 2.16 -5.50 10.00
C LEU A 41 2.54 -5.38 11.47
N TRP A 42 2.99 -6.49 12.04
CA TRP A 42 3.47 -6.55 13.42
C TRP A 42 4.81 -5.84 13.60
N LEU A 43 5.71 -5.97 12.61
CA LEU A 43 7.07 -5.46 12.71
C LEU A 43 7.60 -4.96 11.38
N CYS A 44 8.20 -3.77 11.39
CA CYS A 44 8.94 -3.22 10.27
C CYS A 44 10.36 -2.89 10.69
N LYS A 45 11.31 -3.29 9.87
CA LYS A 45 12.70 -2.87 9.98
C LYS A 45 13.22 -2.34 8.66
N TRP A 46 13.89 -1.20 8.72
CA TRP A 46 14.64 -0.63 7.61
C TRP A 46 16.11 -0.49 8.03
N ILE A 47 17.03 -1.07 7.24
CA ILE A 47 18.48 -1.04 7.54
C ILE A 47 18.76 -1.49 8.99
N SER A 48 18.14 -2.61 9.40
CA SER A 48 18.22 -3.19 10.75
C SER A 48 17.70 -2.32 11.91
N ARG A 49 17.08 -1.18 11.64
CA ARG A 49 16.41 -0.33 12.64
C ARG A 49 14.93 -0.64 12.68
N TYR A 50 14.36 -0.66 13.88
CA TYR A 50 12.92 -0.78 14.05
C TYR A 50 12.28 0.56 13.69
N GLU A 51 11.32 0.51 12.78
CA GLU A 51 10.61 1.70 12.29
C GLU A 51 9.13 1.62 12.64
N ASN A 52 8.47 2.77 12.68
CA ASN A 52 7.02 2.81 12.74
C ASN A 52 6.44 2.39 11.38
N CYS A 53 5.78 1.22 11.33
CA CYS A 53 5.20 0.69 10.10
C CYS A 53 4.21 1.66 9.43
N THR A 54 3.44 2.42 10.21
CA THR A 54 2.42 3.33 9.66
C THR A 54 3.02 4.61 9.07
N GLU A 55 4.24 4.95 9.46
CA GLU A 55 5.01 6.05 8.85
C GLU A 55 5.81 5.55 7.63
N LEU A 56 6.22 4.29 7.65
CA LEU A 56 7.06 3.68 6.62
C LEU A 56 6.27 3.30 5.35
N PHE A 57 4.98 3.02 5.49
CA PHE A 57 4.11 2.54 4.43
C PHE A 57 2.96 3.51 4.14
N ILE A 58 2.81 3.86 2.87
CA ILE A 58 1.78 4.77 2.39
C ILE A 58 0.63 3.96 1.77
N PRO A 59 -0.63 4.24 2.12
CA PRO A 59 -1.78 3.55 1.51
C PRO A 59 -1.89 3.90 0.02
N VAL A 60 -2.15 2.89 -0.81
CA VAL A 60 -2.33 3.01 -2.27
C VAL A 60 -3.54 2.19 -2.72
N ILE A 61 -4.21 2.62 -3.77
CA ILE A 61 -5.34 1.86 -4.36
C ILE A 61 -4.82 1.10 -5.58
N THR A 62 -5.12 -0.20 -5.64
CA THR A 62 -4.77 -1.06 -6.77
C THR A 62 -5.98 -1.88 -7.22
N GLU A 63 -5.82 -2.65 -8.29
CA GLU A 63 -6.80 -3.67 -8.70
C GLU A 63 -7.06 -4.74 -7.62
N ASN A 64 -6.18 -4.88 -6.63
CA ASN A 64 -6.33 -5.78 -5.50
C ASN A 64 -6.96 -5.09 -4.27
N GLY A 65 -7.48 -3.87 -4.42
CA GLY A 65 -8.06 -3.06 -3.35
C GLY A 65 -7.04 -2.14 -2.67
N VAL A 66 -7.28 -1.87 -1.37
CA VAL A 66 -6.38 -1.07 -0.53
C VAL A 66 -5.10 -1.84 -0.26
N CYS A 67 -3.97 -1.27 -0.65
CA CYS A 67 -2.63 -1.81 -0.44
C CYS A 67 -1.75 -0.76 0.24
N TYR A 68 -0.52 -1.14 0.55
CA TYR A 68 0.45 -0.26 1.21
C TYR A 68 1.79 -0.36 0.51
N SER A 69 2.39 0.79 0.20
CA SER A 69 3.66 0.88 -0.51
C SER A 69 4.74 1.47 0.36
N PHE A 70 5.88 0.79 0.43
CA PHE A 70 7.09 1.33 1.02
C PHE A 70 7.77 2.27 0.02
N ASN A 71 8.21 3.43 0.49
CA ASN A 71 9.11 4.31 -0.26
C ASN A 71 8.57 4.80 -1.61
N ILE A 72 7.24 4.99 -1.70
CA ILE A 72 6.57 5.51 -2.89
C ILE A 72 6.68 7.03 -2.95
N LEU A 73 6.72 7.62 -4.15
CA LEU A 73 6.66 9.06 -4.31
C LEU A 73 5.26 9.61 -4.01
N ASP A 74 5.18 10.91 -3.74
CA ASP A 74 3.90 11.59 -3.64
C ASP A 74 3.18 11.58 -4.98
N HIS A 75 1.85 11.44 -4.95
CA HIS A 75 1.03 11.43 -6.16
C HIS A 75 1.28 12.65 -7.05
N SER A 76 1.61 13.82 -6.48
CA SER A 76 1.89 15.05 -7.23
C SER A 76 3.21 15.02 -8.00
N GLU A 77 4.09 14.07 -7.67
CA GLU A 77 5.36 13.84 -8.36
C GLU A 77 5.26 12.70 -9.39
N MET A 78 4.24 11.84 -9.27
CA MET A 78 4.01 10.69 -10.15
C MET A 78 3.02 10.98 -11.28
N PHE A 79 2.00 11.79 -10.99
CA PHE A 79 0.86 11.98 -11.87
C PHE A 79 0.66 13.45 -12.22
N LYS A 80 -0.07 13.68 -13.32
CA LYS A 80 -0.53 15.01 -13.69
C LYS A 80 -1.72 15.43 -12.82
N ASP A 81 -1.94 16.73 -12.71
CA ASP A 81 -3.03 17.32 -11.91
C ASP A 81 -4.44 16.92 -12.39
N ASP A 82 -4.59 16.41 -13.61
CA ASP A 82 -5.86 15.94 -14.18
C ASP A 82 -6.18 14.47 -13.88
N VAL A 83 -5.29 13.78 -13.16
CA VAL A 83 -5.51 12.40 -12.69
C VAL A 83 -6.28 12.43 -11.38
N PHE A 84 -7.40 11.72 -11.33
CA PHE A 84 -8.19 11.58 -10.11
C PHE A 84 -7.35 10.94 -8.99
N GLN A 85 -7.34 11.58 -7.82
CA GLN A 85 -6.64 11.13 -6.63
C GLN A 85 -7.65 10.97 -5.51
N TYR A 86 -7.76 9.75 -4.99
CA TYR A 86 -8.64 9.50 -3.86
C TYR A 86 -8.00 10.05 -2.57
N PRO A 87 -8.71 10.89 -1.79
CA PRO A 87 -8.12 11.58 -0.65
C PRO A 87 -7.47 10.64 0.38
N GLY A 88 -6.26 11.00 0.83
CA GLY A 88 -5.53 10.23 1.85
C GLY A 88 -4.73 9.04 1.32
N PHE A 89 -4.72 8.81 0.00
CA PHE A 89 -3.93 7.76 -0.64
C PHE A 89 -2.78 8.35 -1.46
N GLN A 90 -1.64 7.66 -1.49
CA GLN A 90 -0.41 8.09 -2.16
C GLN A 90 -0.01 9.53 -1.81
N SER A 91 -0.34 9.98 -0.60
CA SER A 91 0.06 11.29 -0.09
C SER A 91 1.20 11.11 0.90
N THR A 92 2.35 11.66 0.57
CA THR A 92 3.59 11.54 1.36
C THR A 92 4.42 12.81 1.23
N ASN A 93 5.56 12.86 1.92
CA ASN A 93 6.53 13.92 1.74
C ASN A 93 7.05 13.89 0.30
N LYS A 94 7.24 15.09 -0.27
CA LYS A 94 7.87 15.23 -1.58
C LYS A 94 9.30 14.72 -1.55
N SER A 95 9.77 14.25 -2.70
CA SER A 95 11.16 13.89 -2.90
C SER A 95 12.10 15.04 -2.56
N PHE A 96 13.22 14.70 -1.93
CA PHE A 96 14.30 15.63 -1.64
C PHE A 96 15.62 14.86 -1.67
N GLY A 97 16.66 15.51 -2.19
CA GLY A 97 17.96 14.90 -2.38
C GLY A 97 18.00 13.77 -3.42
N TRP A 98 16.93 13.63 -4.19
CA TRP A 98 16.80 12.71 -5.31
C TRP A 98 16.02 13.37 -6.43
N LEU A 99 16.43 13.12 -7.68
CA LEU A 99 15.70 13.50 -8.87
C LEU A 99 15.54 12.29 -9.79
N PRO A 100 14.42 12.18 -10.54
CA PRO A 100 14.21 11.10 -11.49
C PRO A 100 15.33 10.98 -12.54
N GLU A 101 15.86 12.11 -13.01
CA GLU A 101 16.84 12.17 -14.11
C GLU A 101 18.27 11.97 -13.64
N SER A 102 18.63 12.50 -12.47
CA SER A 102 20.02 12.51 -11.97
C SER A 102 20.27 11.58 -10.78
N GLY A 103 19.21 10.99 -10.21
CA GLY A 103 19.31 10.17 -9.01
C GLY A 103 19.61 10.98 -7.76
N TYR A 104 20.27 10.34 -6.80
CA TYR A 104 20.64 10.92 -5.51
C TYR A 104 21.79 11.92 -5.66
N SER A 105 21.71 13.06 -4.97
CA SER A 105 22.81 14.03 -4.98
C SER A 105 24.04 13.51 -4.21
N GLU A 106 25.21 14.06 -4.52
CA GLU A 106 26.47 13.67 -3.87
C GLU A 106 26.57 14.17 -2.42
N ASP A 107 25.85 15.25 -2.08
CA ASP A 107 25.89 15.88 -0.76
C ASP A 107 24.87 15.25 0.22
N ASP A 108 23.94 14.44 -0.28
CA ASP A 108 22.86 13.84 0.52
C ASP A 108 23.25 12.46 1.05
N GLU A 109 23.85 12.45 2.24
CA GLU A 109 24.51 11.24 2.72
C GLU A 109 23.55 10.19 3.32
N PHE A 110 22.39 10.55 3.89
CA PHE A 110 21.56 9.54 4.59
C PHE A 110 20.04 9.73 4.65
N ASP A 111 19.51 10.95 4.49
CA ASP A 111 18.09 11.24 4.77
C ASP A 111 17.23 11.53 3.54
N ALA A 112 17.80 11.51 2.33
CA ALA A 112 17.06 11.71 1.08
C ALA A 112 15.78 10.87 0.98
N TYR A 113 14.76 11.44 0.33
CA TYR A 113 13.52 10.74 -0.03
C TYR A 113 13.35 10.73 -1.55
N PRO A 114 13.05 9.58 -2.18
CA PRO A 114 12.87 8.25 -1.58
C PRO A 114 14.15 7.71 -0.93
N GLN A 115 14.03 6.80 0.03
CA GLN A 115 15.16 6.22 0.74
C GLN A 115 16.00 5.32 -0.18
N ARG A 116 17.33 5.48 -0.13
CA ARG A 116 18.30 4.69 -0.90
C ARG A 116 18.81 3.47 -0.13
N ALA A 117 19.06 2.38 -0.85
CA ALA A 117 19.78 1.23 -0.31
C ALA A 117 21.28 1.54 -0.22
N LEU A 118 21.75 1.96 0.97
CA LEU A 118 23.14 2.36 1.21
C LEU A 118 24.10 1.18 1.36
N PHE A 119 23.58 0.03 1.77
CA PHE A 119 24.36 -1.17 2.04
C PHE A 119 23.72 -2.37 1.33
N SER A 120 24.46 -3.47 1.24
CA SER A 120 23.96 -4.73 0.68
C SER A 120 23.77 -5.80 1.76
N GLY A 121 22.93 -6.79 1.44
CA GLY A 121 22.63 -7.91 2.34
C GLY A 121 21.34 -7.73 3.14
N THR A 122 20.96 -8.78 3.89
CA THR A 122 19.68 -8.84 4.62
C THR A 122 19.52 -7.75 5.67
N ASN A 123 20.63 -7.29 6.25
CA ASN A 123 20.64 -6.24 7.28
C ASN A 123 20.47 -4.82 6.71
N ALA A 124 20.59 -4.68 5.39
CA ALA A 124 20.48 -3.40 4.69
C ALA A 124 19.13 -3.21 3.99
N GLY A 125 18.25 -4.20 4.06
CA GLY A 125 16.96 -4.19 3.38
C GLY A 125 15.78 -3.85 4.29
N LEU A 126 14.60 -3.98 3.70
CA LEU A 126 13.32 -3.96 4.39
C LEU A 126 13.02 -5.36 4.93
N SER A 127 12.72 -5.47 6.22
CA SER A 127 12.29 -6.71 6.85
C SER A 127 10.94 -6.50 7.53
N LEU A 128 9.97 -7.35 7.19
CA LEU A 128 8.60 -7.26 7.66
C LEU A 128 8.20 -8.53 8.40
N THR A 129 7.43 -8.39 9.47
CA THR A 129 6.69 -9.49 10.09
C THR A 129 5.22 -9.22 9.91
N LEU A 130 4.57 -10.09 9.13
CA LEU A 130 3.16 -10.02 8.83
C LEU A 130 2.41 -11.03 9.71
N GLU A 131 1.31 -10.60 10.32
CA GLU A 131 0.49 -11.45 11.19
C GLU A 131 -0.98 -11.28 10.87
N THR A 132 -1.70 -12.39 10.77
CA THR A 132 -3.16 -12.37 10.56
C THR A 132 -3.85 -13.08 11.72
N ALA A 133 -4.82 -12.40 12.33
CA ALA A 133 -5.68 -13.04 13.33
C ALA A 133 -6.48 -14.19 12.69
N ARG A 134 -6.56 -15.33 13.38
CA ARG A 134 -7.30 -16.50 12.88
C ARG A 134 -8.78 -16.21 12.58
N SER A 135 -9.38 -15.25 13.28
CA SER A 135 -10.75 -14.81 13.03
C SER A 135 -10.95 -14.11 11.68
N ASN A 136 -9.88 -13.59 11.09
CA ASN A 136 -9.90 -12.86 9.82
C ASN A 136 -9.59 -13.78 8.64
N ILE A 137 -9.51 -15.09 8.89
CA ILE A 137 -9.27 -16.11 7.88
C ILE A 137 -10.61 -16.61 7.36
N ASP A 138 -10.91 -16.30 6.09
CA ASP A 138 -12.11 -16.77 5.40
C ASP A 138 -11.72 -17.70 4.23
N GLU A 139 -12.08 -18.98 4.34
CA GLU A 139 -11.82 -20.01 3.31
C GLU A 139 -12.74 -19.92 2.09
N LEU A 140 -13.91 -19.28 2.24
CA LEU A 140 -14.92 -19.18 1.18
C LEU A 140 -14.57 -18.09 0.16
N CYS A 141 -14.01 -16.97 0.63
CA CYS A 141 -13.75 -15.81 -0.23
C CYS A 141 -12.43 -15.86 -1.01
N SER A 142 -11.51 -16.76 -0.64
CA SER A 142 -10.11 -16.71 -1.06
C SER A 142 -9.69 -17.79 -2.07
N ALA A 143 -10.62 -18.62 -2.56
CA ALA A 143 -10.31 -19.82 -3.36
C ALA A 143 -9.16 -20.68 -2.77
N GLY A 144 -9.04 -20.68 -1.44
CA GLY A 144 -8.02 -21.43 -0.71
C GLY A 144 -6.64 -20.75 -0.58
N ILE A 145 -6.46 -19.50 -1.03
CA ILE A 145 -5.20 -18.75 -0.86
C ILE A 145 -5.36 -17.68 0.23
N GLN A 146 -4.75 -17.91 1.39
CA GLN A 146 -4.82 -17.00 2.54
C GLN A 146 -3.46 -16.34 2.78
N GLY A 147 -3.48 -15.09 3.23
CA GLY A 147 -2.29 -14.33 3.62
C GLY A 147 -2.08 -13.08 2.78
N TYR A 148 -0.83 -12.71 2.58
CA TYR A 148 -0.44 -11.44 1.99
C TYR A 148 0.15 -11.61 0.59
N LYS A 149 -0.19 -10.70 -0.32
CA LYS A 149 0.44 -10.58 -1.64
C LYS A 149 1.49 -9.47 -1.58
N VAL A 150 2.76 -9.84 -1.71
CA VAL A 150 3.87 -8.89 -1.78
C VAL A 150 4.30 -8.75 -3.24
N LEU A 151 4.31 -7.52 -3.73
CA LEU A 151 4.77 -7.16 -5.08
C LEU A 151 6.06 -6.35 -4.93
N HIS A 152 7.06 -6.64 -5.78
CA HIS A 152 8.34 -5.94 -5.83
C HIS A 152 8.53 -5.27 -7.18
#